data_AF-A0A8T9C3K9-F1
#
_entry.id   AF-A0A8T9C3K9-F1
#
_cell.length_a   1.000
_cell.length_b   1.000
_cell.length_c   1.000
_cell.angle_alpha   90.00
_cell.angle_beta   90.00
_cell.angle_gamma   90.00
#
_symmetry.space_group_name_H-M   'P 1'
#
loop_
_entity.id
_entity.type
_entity.pdbx_description
1 polymer ?
#
loop_
_entity_poly.entity_id
_entity_poly.type
_entity_poly.pdbx_seq_one_letter_code
_entity_poly.pdbx_strand_id
1 'polypeptide(L)'
;MPKPFSSNLLYIAAGLNTALVLGHTKMGYEIVFPSTTKDAGGEAASIGWWEVNESFVFMGIFCLKWAKFGITDRYDKAILYASAASQIFFGYRYLKAGFGKPIIGLWGVPALIGLSQLV
;
A
#
# COMPACT_ATOMS: atom_id res chain seq x y z
N MET A 1 -20.35 13.13 4.66
CA MET A 1 -20.04 11.73 5.01
C MET A 1 -20.14 10.88 3.76
N PRO A 2 -19.25 9.89 3.56
CA PRO A 2 -19.32 8.96 2.44
C PRO A 2 -20.63 8.15 2.44
N LYS A 3 -21.05 7.68 1.27
CA LYS A 3 -22.15 6.72 1.18
C LYS A 3 -21.74 5.38 1.82
N PRO A 4 -22.69 4.56 2.30
CA PRO A 4 -22.38 3.30 3.00
C PRO A 4 -21.47 2.36 2.19
N PHE A 5 -21.69 2.25 0.88
CA PHE A 5 -20.88 1.38 0.04
C PHE A 5 -19.43 1.88 -0.12
N SER A 6 -19.24 3.18 -0.37
CA SER A 6 -17.92 3.83 -0.36
C SER A 6 -17.18 3.65 0.97
N SER A 7 -17.88 3.86 2.09
CA SER A 7 -17.33 3.68 3.44
C SER A 7 -16.87 2.23 3.68
N ASN A 8 -17.67 1.24 3.27
CA ASN A 8 -17.33 -0.17 3.41
C ASN A 8 -16.09 -0.55 2.58
N LEU A 9 -15.95 -0.04 1.36
CA LEU A 9 -14.76 -0.26 0.54
C LEU A 9 -13.49 0.27 1.23
N LEU A 10 -13.59 1.43 1.88
CA LEU A 10 -12.48 2.03 2.62
C LEU A 10 -12.15 1.25 3.90
N TYR A 11 -13.15 0.72 4.63
CA TYR A 11 -12.89 -0.18 5.76
C TYR A 11 -12.22 -1.49 5.34
N ILE A 12 -12.65 -2.08 4.21
CA ILE A 12 -11.99 -3.27 3.65
C ILE A 12 -10.55 -2.94 3.25
N ALA A 13 -10.33 -1.82 2.56
CA ALA A 13 -9.00 -1.35 2.21
C ALA A 13 -8.11 -1.15 3.45
N ALA A 14 -8.66 -0.62 4.55
CA ALA A 14 -7.94 -0.49 5.81
C ALA A 14 -7.51 -1.86 6.38
N GLY A 15 -8.42 -2.84 6.43
CA GLY A 15 -8.11 -4.19 6.89
C GLY A 15 -7.06 -4.88 6.02
N LEU A 16 -7.14 -4.71 4.70
CA LEU A 16 -6.16 -5.26 3.76
C LEU A 16 -4.77 -4.63 3.93
N ASN A 17 -4.68 -3.33 4.19
CA ASN A 17 -3.38 -2.69 4.49
C ASN A 17 -2.71 -3.33 5.73
N THR A 18 -3.47 -3.61 6.79
CA THR A 18 -2.94 -4.33 7.96
C THR A 18 -2.46 -5.73 7.60
N ALA A 19 -3.21 -6.47 6.77
CA ALA A 19 -2.81 -7.79 6.30
C ALA A 19 -1.54 -7.74 5.42
N LEU A 20 -1.38 -6.68 4.62
CA LEU A 20 -0.18 -6.46 3.80
C LEU A 20 1.07 -6.28 4.66
N VAL A 21 1.00 -5.60 5.82
CA VAL A 21 2.15 -5.51 6.74
C VAL A 21 2.63 -6.91 7.15
N LEU A 22 1.70 -7.81 7.51
CA LEU A 22 2.04 -9.18 7.90
C LEU A 22 2.67 -9.95 6.74
N GLY A 23 2.05 -9.88 5.55
CA GLY A 23 2.55 -10.57 4.35
C GLY A 23 3.91 -10.04 3.88
N HIS A 24 4.10 -8.72 3.92
CA HIS A 24 5.33 -8.04 3.51
C HIS A 24 6.48 -8.30 4.50
N THR A 25 6.17 -8.34 5.79
CA THR A 25 7.11 -8.76 6.84
C THR A 25 7.57 -10.21 6.63
N LYS A 26 6.63 -11.12 6.40
CA LYS A 26 6.93 -12.53 6.12
C LYS A 26 7.83 -12.68 4.89
N MET A 27 7.48 -12.01 3.79
CA MET A 27 8.28 -11.99 2.56
C MET A 27 9.69 -11.41 2.78
N GLY A 28 9.82 -10.41 3.66
CA GLY A 28 11.09 -9.86 4.07
C GLY A 28 12.04 -10.94 4.57
N TYR A 29 11.59 -11.73 5.56
CA TYR A 29 12.40 -12.80 6.15
C TYR A 29 12.61 -14.01 5.23
N GLU A 30 11.61 -14.39 4.45
CA GLU A 30 11.69 -15.60 3.62
C GLU A 30 12.46 -15.39 2.32
N ILE A 31 12.43 -14.19 1.74
CA ILE A 31 12.92 -13.93 0.38
C ILE A 31 13.89 -12.76 0.35
N VAL A 32 13.51 -11.59 0.88
CA VAL A 32 14.26 -10.35 0.61
C VAL A 32 15.57 -10.27 1.38
N PHE A 33 15.55 -10.37 2.71
CA PHE A 33 16.75 -10.25 3.53
C PHE A 33 17.79 -11.35 3.25
N PRO A 34 17.40 -12.61 2.95
CA PRO A 34 18.35 -13.61 2.49
C PRO A 34 18.97 -13.32 1.11
N SER A 35 18.29 -12.53 0.27
CA SER A 35 18.71 -12.23 -1.11
C SER A 35 19.47 -10.90 -1.24
N THR A 36 19.52 -10.08 -0.21
CA THR A 36 20.28 -8.82 -0.19
C THR A 36 21.78 -9.07 0.00
N THR A 37 22.61 -8.24 -0.62
CA THR A 37 24.07 -8.22 -0.43
C THR A 37 24.42 -7.82 1.01
N LYS A 38 25.62 -8.21 1.48
CA LYS A 38 26.11 -7.84 2.83
C LYS A 38 26.91 -6.54 2.85
N ASP A 39 26.63 -5.65 1.90
CA ASP A 39 27.23 -4.32 1.80
C ASP A 39 26.24 -3.23 2.22
N ALA A 40 26.70 -1.98 2.20
CA ALA A 40 25.86 -0.83 2.53
C ALA A 40 24.60 -0.73 1.64
N GLY A 41 24.68 -1.23 0.40
CA GLY A 41 23.54 -1.26 -0.52
C GLY A 41 22.46 -2.25 -0.08
N GLY A 42 22.85 -3.45 0.35
CA GLY A 42 21.92 -4.44 0.87
C GLY A 42 21.34 -4.08 2.24
N GLU A 43 22.11 -3.41 3.09
CA GLU A 43 21.59 -2.83 4.35
C GLU A 43 20.55 -1.75 4.08
N ALA A 44 20.83 -0.81 3.18
CA ALA A 44 19.88 0.22 2.76
C ALA A 44 18.61 -0.38 2.14
N ALA A 45 18.74 -1.43 1.32
CA ALA A 45 17.58 -2.14 0.76
C ALA A 45 16.73 -2.82 1.84
N SER A 46 17.37 -3.36 2.88
CA SER A 46 16.67 -3.98 4.01
C SER A 46 15.93 -2.95 4.87
N ILE A 47 16.54 -1.78 5.11
CA ILE A 47 15.88 -0.66 5.79
C ILE A 47 14.68 -0.17 4.96
N GLY A 48 14.87 0.07 3.66
CA GLY A 48 13.79 0.50 2.78
C GLY A 48 12.64 -0.50 2.70
N TRP A 49 12.92 -1.80 2.83
CA TRP A 49 11.87 -2.82 2.95
C TRP A 49 11.02 -2.61 4.20
N TRP A 50 11.62 -2.26 5.34
CA TRP A 50 10.85 -1.97 6.56
C TRP A 50 10.04 -0.68 6.46
N GLU A 51 10.56 0.36 5.83
CA GLU A 51 9.84 1.63 5.63
C GLU A 51 8.54 1.45 4.81
N VAL A 52 8.49 0.46 3.91
CA VAL A 52 7.26 0.13 3.17
C VAL A 52 6.14 -0.37 4.11
N ASN A 53 6.46 -1.04 5.21
CA ASN A 53 5.45 -1.44 6.20
C ASN A 53 4.79 -0.22 6.85
N GLU A 54 5.56 0.84 7.13
CA GLU A 54 5.02 2.09 7.67
C GLU A 54 4.01 2.70 6.70
N SER A 55 4.32 2.67 5.40
CA SER A 55 3.41 3.16 4.36
C SER A 55 2.07 2.40 4.35
N PHE A 56 2.08 1.08 4.54
CA PHE A 56 0.84 0.30 4.67
C PHE A 56 0.06 0.67 5.94
N VAL A 57 0.74 0.82 7.08
CA VAL A 57 0.09 1.23 8.35
C VAL A 57 -0.58 2.60 8.18
N PHE A 58 0.14 3.60 7.67
CA PHE A 58 -0.40 4.93 7.46
C PHE A 58 -1.56 4.93 6.48
N MET A 59 -1.45 4.19 5.36
CA MET A 59 -2.55 4.08 4.40
C MET A 59 -3.79 3.44 5.03
N GLY A 60 -3.61 2.42 5.87
CA GLY A 60 -4.72 1.84 6.64
C GLY A 60 -5.42 2.86 7.54
N ILE A 61 -4.65 3.68 8.27
CA ILE A 61 -5.19 4.77 9.10
C ILE A 61 -5.93 5.80 8.26
N PHE A 62 -5.38 6.19 7.10
CA PHE A 62 -6.05 7.12 6.19
C PHE A 62 -7.35 6.53 5.62
N CYS A 63 -7.37 5.25 5.25
CA CYS A 63 -8.59 4.57 4.86
C CYS A 63 -9.66 4.59 5.97
N LEU A 64 -9.29 4.37 7.24
CA LEU A 64 -10.22 4.49 8.37
C LEU A 64 -10.75 5.92 8.55
N LYS A 65 -9.88 6.93 8.40
CA LYS A 65 -10.27 8.35 8.41
C LYS A 65 -11.27 8.62 7.28
N TRP A 66 -10.91 8.27 6.06
CA TRP A 66 -11.71 8.53 4.86
C TRP A 66 -13.03 7.75 4.86
N ALA A 67 -13.10 6.57 5.46
CA ALA A 67 -14.35 5.83 5.62
C ALA A 67 -15.39 6.60 6.44
N LYS A 68 -14.94 7.39 7.42
CA LYS A 68 -15.80 8.20 8.29
C LYS A 68 -16.09 9.58 7.71
N PHE A 69 -15.06 10.25 7.20
CA PHE A 69 -15.12 11.68 6.86
C PHE A 69 -15.10 11.96 5.36
N GLY A 70 -14.66 11.00 4.55
CA GLY A 70 -14.39 11.16 3.12
C GLY A 70 -13.00 11.73 2.84
N ILE A 71 -12.65 11.81 1.56
CA ILE A 71 -11.44 12.46 1.04
C ILE A 71 -11.81 13.90 0.70
N THR A 72 -11.69 14.80 1.67
CA THR A 72 -12.33 16.13 1.56
C THR A 72 -11.34 17.25 1.29
N ASP A 73 -10.13 17.18 1.87
CA ASP A 73 -9.18 18.28 1.83
C ASP A 73 -8.03 18.05 0.82
N ARG A 74 -7.19 19.08 0.64
CA ARG A 74 -6.06 19.05 -0.30
C ARG A 74 -4.96 18.07 0.11
N TYR A 75 -4.79 17.82 1.41
CA TYR A 75 -3.78 16.92 1.93
C TYR A 75 -4.19 15.47 1.74
N ASP A 76 -5.47 15.15 1.96
CA ASP A 76 -6.05 13.84 1.64
C ASP A 76 -5.84 13.49 0.16
N LYS A 77 -6.14 14.44 -0.73
CA LYS A 77 -5.93 14.27 -2.17
C LYS A 77 -4.45 14.12 -2.51
N ALA A 78 -3.58 14.91 -1.91
CA ALA A 78 -2.14 14.82 -2.13
C ALA A 78 -1.59 13.44 -1.72
N ILE A 79 -1.99 12.92 -0.55
CA ILE A 79 -1.62 11.59 -0.07
C ILE A 79 -2.14 10.52 -1.01
N LEU A 80 -3.40 10.60 -1.42
CA LEU A 80 -4.00 9.66 -2.36
C LEU A 80 -3.23 9.63 -3.69
N TYR A 81 -2.94 10.79 -4.28
CA TYR A 81 -2.25 10.89 -5.56
C TYR A 81 -0.79 10.46 -5.50
N ALA A 82 -0.07 10.88 -4.44
CA ALA A 82 1.30 10.41 -4.21
C ALA A 82 1.33 8.89 -4.10
N SER A 83 0.40 8.33 -3.31
CA SER A 83 0.28 6.88 -3.14
C SER A 83 -0.06 6.18 -4.45
N ALA A 84 -1.02 6.68 -5.22
CA ALA A 84 -1.38 6.12 -6.52
C ALA A 84 -0.19 6.12 -7.50
N ALA A 85 0.55 7.24 -7.59
CA ALA A 85 1.72 7.36 -8.43
C ALA A 85 2.83 6.36 -8.03
N SER A 86 3.11 6.25 -6.74
CA SER A 86 4.06 5.27 -6.21
C SER A 86 3.65 3.83 -6.56
N GLN A 87 2.37 3.48 -6.36
CA GLN A 87 1.89 2.12 -6.64
C GLN A 87 1.93 1.76 -8.13
N ILE A 88 1.65 2.71 -9.03
CA ILE A 88 1.81 2.52 -10.47
C ILE A 88 3.29 2.28 -10.82
N PHE A 89 4.18 3.13 -10.30
CA PHE A 89 5.61 3.01 -10.54
C PHE A 89 6.15 1.66 -10.04
N PHE A 90 5.88 1.29 -8.78
CA PHE A 90 6.36 0.03 -8.22
C PHE A 90 5.73 -1.19 -8.89
N GLY A 91 4.44 -1.12 -9.26
CA GLY A 91 3.78 -2.22 -9.98
C GLY A 91 4.40 -2.47 -11.34
N TYR A 92 4.71 -1.40 -12.08
CA TYR A 92 5.47 -1.51 -13.33
C TYR A 92 6.86 -2.14 -13.11
N ARG A 93 7.57 -1.78 -12.04
CA ARG A 93 8.88 -2.37 -11.69
C ARG A 93 8.77 -3.86 -11.36
N TYR A 94 7.75 -4.26 -10.60
CA TYR A 94 7.47 -5.68 -10.29
C TYR A 94 7.15 -6.49 -11.56
N LEU A 95 6.31 -5.95 -12.45
CA LEU A 95 6.03 -6.58 -13.75
C LEU A 95 7.29 -6.76 -14.58
N LYS A 96 8.12 -5.71 -14.69
CA LYS A 96 9.39 -5.76 -15.43
C LYS A 96 10.37 -6.78 -14.85
N ALA A 97 10.33 -7.00 -13.53
CA ALA A 97 11.15 -8.00 -12.85
C ALA A 97 10.55 -9.43 -12.88
N GLY A 98 9.37 -9.63 -13.50
CA GLY A 98 8.71 -10.93 -13.58
C GLY A 98 7.99 -11.38 -12.30
N PHE A 99 7.81 -10.48 -11.32
CA PHE A 99 7.15 -10.77 -10.05
C PHE A 99 5.67 -10.39 -10.08
N GLY A 100 4.81 -11.32 -10.50
CA GLY A 100 3.36 -11.08 -10.59
C GLY A 100 2.60 -11.13 -9.26
N LYS A 101 3.05 -11.95 -8.30
CA LYS A 101 2.33 -12.18 -7.03
C LYS A 101 2.11 -10.91 -6.18
N PRO A 102 3.09 -10.00 -6.01
CA PRO A 102 2.90 -8.79 -5.20
C PRO A 102 1.87 -7.82 -5.77
N ILE A 103 1.60 -7.87 -7.08
CA ILE A 103 0.76 -6.90 -7.79
C ILE A 103 -0.68 -6.89 -7.29
N ILE A 104 -1.21 -8.06 -6.90
CA ILE A 104 -2.59 -8.16 -6.40
C ILE A 104 -2.77 -7.33 -5.13
N GLY A 105 -1.82 -7.43 -4.19
CA GLY A 105 -1.84 -6.60 -2.97
C GLY A 105 -1.56 -5.13 -3.28
N LEU A 106 -0.57 -4.89 -4.14
CA LEU A 106 -0.09 -3.57 -4.54
C LEU A 106 -1.17 -2.72 -5.23
N TRP A 107 -2.02 -3.33 -6.05
CA TRP A 107 -3.03 -2.63 -6.85
C TRP A 107 -4.47 -2.89 -6.38
N GLY A 108 -4.73 -3.99 -5.68
CA GLY A 108 -6.06 -4.30 -5.15
C GLY A 108 -6.54 -3.26 -4.13
N VAL A 109 -5.68 -2.87 -3.18
CA VAL A 109 -6.00 -1.85 -2.18
C VAL A 109 -6.25 -0.47 -2.83
N PRO A 110 -5.35 0.06 -3.70
CA PRO A 110 -5.63 1.29 -4.45
C PRO A 110 -6.89 1.23 -5.31
N ALA A 111 -7.21 0.08 -5.92
CA ALA A 111 -8.42 -0.08 -6.72
C ALA A 111 -9.69 0.06 -5.86
N LEU A 112 -9.69 -0.48 -4.63
CA LEU A 112 -10.79 -0.29 -3.68
C LEU A 112 -10.94 1.19 -3.27
N ILE A 113 -9.82 1.86 -3.00
CA ILE A 113 -9.82 3.29 -2.65
C ILE A 113 -10.34 4.10 -3.84
N GLY A 114 -9.87 3.85 -5.06
CA GLY A 114 -10.34 4.52 -6.27
C GLY A 114 -11.82 4.28 -6.53
N LEU A 115 -12.27 3.03 -6.43
CA LEU A 115 -13.68 2.68 -6.59
C LEU A 115 -14.57 3.41 -5.57
N SER A 116 -14.12 3.54 -4.32
CA SER A 116 -14.87 4.27 -3.28
C SER A 116 -15.13 5.74 -3.62
N GLN A 117 -14.38 6.33 -4.56
CA GLN A 117 -14.59 7.70 -5.02
C GLN A 117 -15.65 7.81 -6.14
N LEU A 118 -16.02 6.67 -6.73
CA LEU A 118 -16.97 6.60 -7.84
C LEU A 118 -18.40 6.22 -7.38
N VAL A 119 -18.55 5.64 -6.18
CA VAL A 119 -19.82 5.05 -5.70
C VAL A 119 -20.47 5.78 -4.54
#